data_AF-A0A4U1Z142-F1
#
_entry.id   AF-A0A4U1Z142-F1
#
_cell.length_a   1.000
_cell.length_b   1.000
_cell.length_c   1.000
_cell.angle_alpha   90.00
_cell.angle_beta   90.00
_cell.angle_gamma   90.00
#
_symmetry.space_group_name_H-M   'P 1'
#
loop_
_entity.id
_entity.type
_entity.pdbx_description
1 polymer ?
#
loop_
_entity_poly.entity_id
_entity_poly.type
_entity_poly.pdbx_seq_one_letter_code
_entity_poly.pdbx_strand_id
1 'polypeptide(L)' 'MQVSDPIHLPCPDMLGMVDPKPELRERSIYLLDKLREKHGLSKRPKRKARPMNYVCTNNACTGL' A
#
# COMPACT_ATOMS: atom_id res chain seq x y z
N MET A 1 25.88 6.11 -11.54
CA MET A 1 25.25 7.37 -11.99
C MET A 1 25.07 8.24 -10.77
N GLN A 2 25.81 9.34 -10.68
CA GLN A 2 25.67 10.31 -9.60
C GLN A 2 24.64 11.34 -10.07
N VAL A 3 23.48 11.35 -9.43
CA VAL A 3 22.35 12.18 -9.83
C VAL A 3 22.53 13.53 -9.15
N SER A 4 22.92 14.55 -9.92
CA SER A 4 23.26 15.90 -9.44
C SER A 4 22.06 16.83 -9.31
N ASP A 5 20.99 16.56 -10.05
CA ASP A 5 19.88 17.50 -10.15
C ASP A 5 18.93 17.37 -8.94
N PRO A 6 18.61 18.47 -8.26
CA PRO A 6 17.83 18.46 -7.02
C PRO A 6 16.39 17.93 -7.20
N ILE A 7 15.89 17.91 -8.43
CA ILE A 7 14.56 17.37 -8.79
C ILE A 7 14.54 15.83 -8.69
N HIS A 8 15.69 15.20 -8.84
CA HIS A 8 15.85 13.74 -8.76
C HIS A 8 16.39 13.27 -7.41
N LEU A 9 16.66 14.21 -6.49
CA LEU A 9 16.93 13.89 -5.11
C LEU A 9 15.63 13.47 -4.40
N PRO A 10 15.70 12.56 -3.43
CA PRO A 10 14.56 12.29 -2.56
C PRO A 10 14.07 13.59 -1.94
N CYS A 11 12.74 13.77 -1.84
CA CYS A 11 12.20 14.92 -1.13
C CYS A 11 12.85 15.04 0.25
N PRO A 12 13.29 16.24 0.66
CA PRO A 12 13.96 16.44 1.96
C PRO A 12 13.10 15.97 3.14
N ASP A 13 11.77 15.98 3.00
CA ASP A 13 10.82 15.48 4.00
C ASP A 13 10.88 13.95 4.21
N MET A 14 11.44 13.20 3.26
CA MET A 14 11.59 11.74 3.35
C MET A 14 12.88 11.32 4.08
N LEU A 15 13.73 12.26 4.50
CA LEU A 15 14.93 11.97 5.31
C LEU A 15 14.60 11.23 6.61
N GLY A 16 13.43 11.49 7.21
CA GLY A 16 12.95 10.79 8.40
C GLY A 16 12.49 9.35 8.16
N MET A 17 12.43 8.90 6.91
CA MET A 17 12.00 7.56 6.49
C MET A 17 13.15 6.63 6.12
N VAL A 18 14.41 7.09 6.22
CA VAL A 18 15.58 6.28 5.90
C VAL A 18 15.73 5.11 6.89
N ASP A 19 15.58 5.37 8.19
CA ASP A 19 15.64 4.35 9.25
C ASP A 19 14.68 4.68 10.42
N PRO A 20 13.36 4.56 10.21
CA PRO A 20 12.40 4.83 11.27
C PRO A 20 12.49 3.77 12.37
N LYS A 21 12.65 4.19 13.63
CA LYS A 21 12.57 3.27 14.79
C LYS A 21 11.24 2.49 14.75
N PRO A 22 11.26 1.16 14.94
CA PRO A 22 10.06 0.33 14.79
C PRO A 22 8.92 0.76 15.72
N GLU A 23 9.25 1.16 16.96
CA GLU A 23 8.28 1.65 17.95
C GLU A 23 7.53 2.91 17.49
N LEU A 24 8.23 3.85 16.84
CA LEU A 24 7.63 5.06 16.31
C LEU A 24 6.71 4.76 15.13
N ARG A 25 7.07 3.75 14.33
CA ARG A 25 6.25 3.26 13.22
C ARG A 25 4.96 2.62 13.72
N GLU A 26 5.03 1.77 14.74
CA GLU A 26 3.83 1.14 15.33
C GLU A 26 2.90 2.19 15.93
N ARG A 27 3.46 3.15 16.66
CA ARG A 27 2.69 4.28 17.22
C ARG A 27 2.01 5.12 16.14
N SER A 28 2.68 5.41 15.04
CA SER A 28 2.09 6.20 13.96
C SER A 28 0.96 5.44 13.25
N ILE A 29 1.12 4.13 13.03
CA ILE A 29 0.05 3.26 12.50
C ILE A 29 -1.18 3.30 13.42
N TYR A 30 -0.98 3.15 14.73
CA TYR A 30 -2.06 3.20 15.72
C TYR A 30 -2.82 4.54 15.70
N LEU A 31 -2.09 5.67 15.62
CA LEU A 31 -2.69 7.00 15.54
C LEU A 31 -3.50 7.18 14.25
N LEU A 32 -2.99 6.69 13.13
CA LEU A 32 -3.69 6.74 11.85
C LEU A 32 -4.99 5.94 11.88
N ASP A 33 -5.00 4.78 12.52
CA ASP A 33 -6.20 3.96 12.65
C ASP A 33 -7.26 4.65 13.51
N LYS A 34 -6.88 5.25 14.65
CA LYS A 34 -7.77 6.09 15.46
C LYS A 34 -8.38 7.26 14.69
N LEU A 35 -7.56 7.94 13.88
CA LEU A 35 -8.04 9.05 13.05
C LEU A 35 -9.04 8.55 12.00
N ARG A 36 -8.75 7.43 11.35
CA ARG A 36 -9.68 6.84 10.37
C ARG A 36 -11.01 6.45 11.01
N GLU A 37 -10.98 5.85 12.19
CA GLU A 37 -12.20 5.52 12.95
C GLU A 37 -13.00 6.77 13.28
N LYS A 38 -12.36 7.81 13.85
CA LYS A 38 -13.01 9.08 14.21
C LYS A 38 -13.69 9.75 13.02
N HIS A 39 -13.08 9.67 11.83
CA HIS A 39 -13.59 10.30 10.61
C HIS A 39 -14.45 9.37 9.74
N GLY A 40 -14.76 8.15 10.21
CA GLY A 40 -15.55 7.19 9.43
C GLY A 40 -14.86 6.69 8.16
N LEU A 41 -13.54 6.86 8.05
CA LEU A 41 -12.71 6.41 6.92
C LEU A 41 -12.23 4.97 7.08
N SER A 42 -13.00 4.15 7.80
CA SER A 42 -12.68 2.74 7.98
C SER A 42 -12.60 2.05 6.62
N LYS A 43 -11.57 1.22 6.43
CA LYS A 43 -11.38 0.50 5.17
C LYS A 43 -12.56 -0.44 4.98
N ARG A 44 -13.22 -0.33 3.83
CA ARG A 44 -14.27 -1.29 3.45
C ARG A 44 -13.66 -2.70 3.48
N PRO A 45 -14.42 -3.72 3.95
CA PRO A 45 -13.93 -5.09 3.91
C PRO A 45 -13.54 -5.44 2.48
N LYS A 46 -12.36 -6.05 2.33
CA LYS A 46 -11.94 -6.58 1.02
C LYS A 46 -13.00 -7.57 0.57
N ARG A 47 -13.50 -7.40 -0.66
CA ARG A 47 -14.40 -8.39 -1.26
C ARG A 47 -13.67 -9.73 -1.29
N LYS A 48 -14.33 -10.80 -0.86
CA LYS A 48 -13.81 -12.16 -1.01
C LYS A 48 -13.48 -12.35 -2.50
N ALA A 49 -12.24 -12.75 -2.80
CA ALA A 49 -11.86 -13.10 -4.16
C ALA A 49 -12.78 -14.23 -4.63
N ARG A 50 -13.42 -14.05 -5.79
CA ARG A 50 -14.19 -15.14 -6.40
C ARG A 50 -13.19 -16.14 -6.97
N PRO A 51 -13.36 -17.45 -6.72
CA PRO A 51 -12.52 -18.44 -7.38
C PRO A 51 -12.69 -18.29 -8.88
N MET A 52 -11.58 -18.15 -9.60
CA MET A 52 -11.59 -18.12 -11.05
C MET A 52 -11.62 -19.56 -11.57
N ASN A 53 -12.84 -20.11 -11.65
CA ASN A 53 -13.08 -21.39 -12.28
C ASN A 53 -13.14 -21.19 -13.80
N TYR A 54 -11.98 -21.04 -14.44
CA TYR A 54 -11.88 -21.08 -15.90
C TYR A 54 -10.92 -22.19 -16.33
N VAL A 55 -11.21 -22.79 -17.48
CA VAL A 55 -10.29 -23.67 -18.19
C VAL A 55 -9.79 -22.90 -19.41
N CYS A 56 -8.49 -22.66 -19.48
CA CYS A 56 -7.89 -22.06 -20.68
C CYS A 56 -7.62 -23.15 -21.71
N THR A 57 -8.19 -22.96 -22.89
CA THR A 57 -7.85 -23.67 -24.12
C THR A 57 -6.93 -22.77 -24.97
N ASN A 58 -6.34 -23.32 -26.05
CA ASN A 58 -5.43 -22.57 -26.93
C ASN A 58 -6.05 -21.27 -27.51
N ASN A 59 -7.38 -21.21 -27.60
CA ASN A 59 -8.07 -20.12 -28.28
C ASN A 59 -8.95 -19.28 -27.35
N ALA A 60 -9.30 -19.76 -26.14
CA ALA A 60 -10.15 -19.04 -25.19
C ALA A 60 -10.08 -19.62 -23.78
N CYS A 61 -10.37 -18.80 -22.76
CA CYS A 61 -10.64 -19.29 -21.40
C CYS A 61 -12.15 -19.30 -21.18
N THR A 62 -12.73 -20.49 -20.99
CA THR A 62 -14.16 -20.68 -20.72
C THR A 62 -14.38 -20.90 -19.23
N GLY A 63 -15.44 -20.29 -18.67
CA GLY A 63 -15.85 -20.58 -17.29
C GLY A 63 -16.35 -22.03 -17.18
N LEU A 64 -16.00 -22.70 -16.08
CA LEU A 64 -16.61 -23.97 -15.67
C LEU A 64 -18.02 -23.73 -15.11
#